data_AF-A0A4U2ZVJ0-F1
#
_entry.id   AF-A0A4U2ZVJ0-F1
#
_cell.length_a   1.000
_cell.length_b   1.000
_cell.length_c   1.000
_cell.angle_alpha   90.00
_cell.angle_beta   90.00
_cell.angle_gamma   90.00
#
_symmetry.space_group_name_H-M   'P 1'
#
loop_
_entity.id
_entity.type
_entity.pdbx_description
1 polymer ?
#
loop_
_entity_poly.entity_id
_entity_poly.type
_entity_poly.pdbx_seq_one_letter_code
_entity_poly.pdbx_strand_id
1 'polypeptide(L)'
;MKKSNVNPWLVVLGTVIVQMGLGTIYTWSLFNQPLVSKYGWSLNAVAITFSITSLSLAFSTLFASKLQEKWGLRKLIMIAGLA
;
A
#
# COMPACT_ATOMS: atom_id res chain seq x y z
N MET A 1 -15.03 -29.03 -0.74
CA MET A 1 -13.96 -28.02 -0.60
C MET A 1 -12.79 -28.43 -1.50
N LYS A 2 -12.50 -27.69 -2.58
CA LYS A 2 -11.35 -28.00 -3.47
C LYS A 2 -10.07 -27.75 -2.66
N LYS A 3 -9.32 -28.81 -2.32
CA LYS A 3 -7.94 -28.71 -1.83
C LYS A 3 -7.10 -28.12 -2.96
N SER A 4 -6.90 -26.81 -2.95
CA SER A 4 -5.88 -26.19 -3.79
C SER A 4 -4.53 -26.46 -3.13
N ASN A 5 -3.59 -27.07 -3.88
CA ASN A 5 -2.19 -27.21 -3.47
C ASN A 5 -1.48 -25.85 -3.55
N VAL A 6 -1.98 -24.84 -2.83
CA VAL A 6 -1.28 -23.56 -2.71
C VAL A 6 -0.17 -23.77 -1.70
N ASN A 7 1.08 -23.69 -2.14
CA ASN A 7 2.22 -23.75 -1.24
C ASN A 7 2.15 -22.56 -0.27
N PRO A 8 2.01 -22.79 1.06
CA PRO A 8 1.90 -21.71 2.04
C PRO A 8 3.07 -20.73 1.98
N TRP A 9 4.26 -21.21 1.64
CA TRP A 9 5.47 -20.38 1.49
C TRP A 9 5.35 -19.34 0.36
N LEU A 10 4.63 -19.66 -0.73
CA LEU A 10 4.37 -18.69 -1.79
C LEU A 10 3.43 -17.57 -1.33
N VAL A 11 2.47 -17.90 -0.45
CA VAL A 11 1.59 -16.89 0.14
C VAL A 11 2.39 -15.98 1.07
N VAL A 12 3.26 -16.55 1.92
CA VAL A 12 4.13 -15.78 2.81
C VAL A 12 5.05 -14.84 2.00
N LEU A 13 5.69 -15.34 0.95
CA LEU A 13 6.54 -14.53 0.09
C LEU A 13 5.77 -13.37 -0.55
N GLY A 14 4.56 -13.64 -1.07
CA GLY A 14 3.69 -12.59 -1.61
C GLY A 14 3.32 -11.53 -0.58
N THR A 15 2.97 -11.95 0.65
CA THR A 15 2.67 -11.04 1.75
C THR A 15 3.88 -10.17 2.11
N VAL A 16 5.09 -10.74 2.15
CA VAL A 16 6.32 -9.96 2.41
C VAL A 16 6.54 -8.89 1.34
N ILE A 17 6.37 -9.22 0.06
CA ILE A 17 6.51 -8.27 -1.05
C ILE A 17 5.50 -7.11 -0.91
N VAL A 18 4.24 -7.41 -0.59
CA VAL A 18 3.20 -6.38 -0.38
C VAL A 18 3.55 -5.49 0.82
N GLN A 19 4.03 -6.07 1.92
CA GLN A 19 4.45 -5.32 3.12
C GLN A 19 5.66 -4.42 2.84
N MET A 20 6.60 -4.85 1.99
CA MET A 20 7.70 -3.99 1.54
C MET A 20 7.18 -2.76 0.78
N GLY A 21 6.12 -2.92 -0.03
CA GLY A 21 5.44 -1.81 -0.69
C GLY A 21 4.91 -0.75 0.29
N LEU A 22 4.32 -1.18 1.42
CA LEU A 22 3.91 -0.26 2.49
C LEU A 22 5.10 0.45 3.15
N GLY A 23 6.26 -0.21 3.24
CA GLY A 23 7.52 0.40 3.70
C GLY A 23 7.97 1.58 2.83
N THR A 24 7.67 1.57 1.53
CA THR A 24 7.97 2.70 0.63
C THR A 24 7.23 3.97 1.03
N ILE A 25 5.99 3.86 1.50
CA ILE A 25 5.21 5.01 2.00
C ILE A 25 5.88 5.61 3.24
N TYR A 26 6.40 4.77 4.14
CA TYR A 26 7.15 5.26 5.31
C TYR A 26 8.45 5.96 4.90
N THR A 27 9.10 5.46 3.85
CA THR A 27 10.34 6.04 3.32
C THR A 27 10.12 7.46 2.76
N TRP A 28 8.91 7.80 2.29
CA TRP A 28 8.59 9.18 1.89
C TRP A 28 8.90 10.19 3.01
N SER A 29 8.58 9.85 4.25
CA SER A 29 8.86 10.72 5.41
C SER A 29 10.36 11.02 5.61
N LEU A 30 11.24 10.09 5.23
CA LEU A 30 12.70 10.27 5.28
C LEU A 30 13.20 11.22 4.19
N PHE A 31 12.53 11.25 3.04
CA PHE A 31 12.85 12.13 1.93
C PHE A 31 12.29 13.56 2.09
N ASN A 32 11.50 13.82 3.13
CA ASN A 32 10.92 15.16 3.37
C ASN A 32 11.99 16.26 3.39
N GLN A 33 13.07 16.08 4.17
CA GLN A 33 14.16 17.05 4.27
C GLN A 33 14.95 17.21 2.95
N PRO A 34 15.39 16.13 2.28
CA PRO A 34 15.98 16.21 0.95
C PRO A 34 15.11 16.90 -0.10
N LEU A 35 13.79 16.64 -0.11
CA LEU A 35 12.84 17.24 -1.06
C LEU A 35 12.67 18.74 -0.82
N VAL A 36 12.53 19.14 0.44
CA VAL A 36 12.48 20.55 0.86
C VAL A 36 13.76 21.27 0.43
N SER A 37 14.94 20.69 0.69
CA SER A 37 16.23 21.29 0.34
C SER A 37 16.46 21.38 -1.17
N LYS A 38 16.03 20.38 -1.94
CA LYS A 38 16.26 20.32 -3.40
C LYS A 38 15.28 21.16 -4.21
N TYR A 39 14.01 21.19 -3.81
CA TYR A 39 12.94 21.87 -4.55
C TYR A 39 12.46 23.17 -3.89
N GLY A 40 12.99 23.53 -2.71
CA GLY A 40 12.60 24.72 -1.95
C GLY A 40 11.17 24.66 -1.40
N TRP A 41 10.55 23.49 -1.37
CA TRP A 41 9.17 23.32 -0.90
C TRP A 41 9.07 23.51 0.61
N SER A 42 7.94 23.99 1.11
CA SER A 42 7.73 24.06 2.56
C SER A 42 7.58 22.67 3.13
N LEU A 43 8.19 22.41 4.30
CA LEU A 43 8.09 21.11 4.97
C LEU A 43 6.64 20.71 5.25
N ASN A 44 5.77 21.71 5.48
CA ASN A 44 4.35 21.51 5.68
C ASN A 44 3.65 20.98 4.41
N ALA A 45 4.02 21.46 3.22
CA ALA A 45 3.47 20.96 1.96
C ALA A 45 3.86 19.49 1.70
N VAL A 46 5.10 19.11 2.04
CA VAL A 46 5.58 17.72 1.91
C VAL A 46 4.94 16.80 2.96
N ALA A 47 4.69 17.31 4.18
CA ALA A 47 3.98 16.58 5.21
C ALA A 47 2.49 16.37 4.87
N ILE A 48 1.83 17.37 4.27
CA ILE A 48 0.44 17.26 3.83
C ILE A 48 0.27 16.20 2.75
N THR A 49 1.23 16.05 1.83
CA THR A 49 1.17 14.98 0.81
C THR A 49 1.17 13.60 1.46
N PHE A 50 2.02 13.37 2.46
CA PHE A 50 2.00 12.13 3.24
C PHE A 50 0.65 11.91 3.95
N SER A 51 0.09 12.95 4.59
CA SER A 51 -1.21 12.88 5.26
C SER A 51 -2.35 12.52 4.29
N ILE A 52 -2.36 13.11 3.09
CA ILE A 52 -3.34 12.79 2.05
C ILE A 52 -3.19 11.31 1.64
N THR A 53 -1.97 10.85 1.36
CA THR A 53 -1.72 9.44 1.02
C THR A 53 -2.18 8.50 2.13
N SER A 54 -1.89 8.81 3.40
CA SER A 54 -2.32 8.00 4.54
C SER A 54 -3.84 7.98 4.69
N LEU A 55 -4.51 9.12 4.47
CA LEU A 55 -5.98 9.20 4.49
C LEU A 55 -6.58 8.39 3.34
N SER A 56 -6.04 8.50 2.12
CA SER A 56 -6.46 7.72 0.97
C SER A 56 -6.27 6.21 1.20
N LEU A 57 -5.19 5.80 1.87
CA LEU A 57 -4.96 4.40 2.23
C LEU A 57 -6.01 3.91 3.25
N ALA A 58 -6.28 4.69 4.30
CA ALA A 58 -7.32 4.37 5.28
C ALA A 58 -8.70 4.25 4.61
N PHE A 59 -9.04 5.20 3.73
CA PHE A 59 -10.28 5.17 2.98
C PHE A 59 -10.34 3.94 2.06
N SER A 60 -9.30 3.68 1.27
CA SER A 60 -9.20 2.50 0.40
C SER A 60 -9.38 1.19 1.18
N THR A 61 -8.80 1.09 2.38
CA THR A 61 -8.92 -0.10 3.24
C THR A 61 -10.39 -0.36 3.64
N LEU A 62 -11.19 0.68 3.89
CA LEU A 62 -12.62 0.51 4.20
C LEU A 62 -13.40 -0.10 3.02
N PHE A 63 -13.09 0.29 1.78
CA PHE A 63 -13.71 -0.29 0.60
C PHE A 63 -13.14 -1.66 0.26
N ALA A 64 -11.84 -1.86 0.42
CA ALA A 64 -11.16 -3.12 0.17
C ALA A 64 -11.78 -4.25 0.99
N SER A 65 -12.14 -4.01 2.26
CA SER A 65 -12.82 -4.98 3.11
C SER A 65 -14.14 -5.48 2.50
N LYS A 66 -15.01 -4.56 2.07
CA LYS A 66 -16.29 -4.90 1.43
C LYS A 66 -16.10 -5.57 0.07
N LEU A 67 -15.10 -5.11 -0.70
CA LEU A 67 -14.82 -5.63 -2.03
C LEU A 67 -14.19 -7.03 -1.97
N GLN A 68 -13.38 -7.30 -0.95
CA GLN A 68 -12.82 -8.61 -0.65
C GLN A 68 -13.92 -9.64 -0.38
N GLU A 69 -14.95 -9.28 0.39
CA GLU A 69 -16.10 -10.15 0.65
C GLU A 69 -16.86 -10.52 -0.64
N LYS A 70 -17.00 -9.55 -1.56
CA LYS A 70 -17.75 -9.75 -2.82
C LYS A 70 -16.94 -10.45 -3.93
N TRP A 71 -15.66 -10.12 -4.09
CA TRP A 71 -14.85 -10.56 -5.24
C TRP A 71 -13.82 -11.64 -4.89
N GLY A 72 -13.57 -11.85 -3.59
CA GLY A 72 -12.52 -12.71 -3.09
C GLY A 72 -11.13 -12.08 -3.16
N LEU A 73 -10.27 -12.50 -2.23
CA LEU A 73 -8.95 -11.90 -1.99
C LEU A 73 -8.03 -11.92 -3.23
N ARG A 74 -8.01 -13.03 -4.00
CA ARG A 74 -7.12 -13.17 -5.17
C ARG A 74 -7.38 -12.15 -6.27
N LYS A 75 -8.65 -11.95 -6.65
CA LYS A 75 -9.01 -11.01 -7.72
C LYS A 75 -8.75 -9.57 -7.28
N LEU A 76 -9.08 -9.25 -6.03
CA LEU A 76 -8.83 -7.94 -5.45
C LEU A 76 -7.34 -7.57 -5.48
N ILE A 77 -6.46 -8.46 -5.01
CA ILE A 77 -5.02 -8.21 -4.98
C ILE A 77 -4.44 -8.07 -6.41
N MET A 78 -4.87 -8.91 -7.36
CA MET A 78 -4.39 -8.78 -8.75
C MET A 78 -4.79 -7.45 -9.39
N ILE A 79 -6.03 -6.99 -9.17
CA ILE A 79 -6.49 -5.69 -9.68
C ILE A 79 -5.74 -4.55 -9.00
N ALA A 80 -5.58 -4.61 -7.67
CA ALA A 80 -4.88 -3.59 -6.90
C ALA A 80 -3.39 -3.48 -7.23
N GLY A 81 -2.74 -4.57 -7.66
CA GLY A 81 -1.34 -4.55 -8.09
C GLY A 81 -1.13 -4.16 -9.55
N LEU A 82 -2.19 -4.17 -10.38
CA LEU A 82 -2.15 -3.74 -11.78
C LEU A 82 -2.52 -2.27 -11.98
N ALA A 83 -3.33 -1.71 -11.08
CA ALA A 83 -3.74 -0.31 -11.07
C ALA A 83 -2.69 0.58 -10.38
#